data_AF-A0A8J5Z881-F1
#
_entry.id   AF-A0A8J5Z881-F1
#
_cell.length_a   1.000
_cell.length_b   1.000
_cell.length_c   1.000
_cell.angle_alpha   90.00
_cell.angle_beta   90.00
_cell.angle_gamma   90.00
#
_symmetry.space_group_name_H-M   'P 1'
#
loop_
_entity.id
_entity.type
_entity.pdbx_description
1 polymer ?
#
loop_
_entity_poly.entity_id
_entity_poly.type
_entity_poly.pdbx_seq_one_letter_code
_entity_poly.pdbx_strand_id
1 'polypeptide(L)'
;MASTSRADALLLRVDQSGKGDYEKIQDAIDAVPSNNKEVVFILVNPGIYNEKIVVPADKPFITLSGSKPNDTVITGSDSGNIFESATFTVLASDFVGRYLTIQNTYGPGAKAVALRVSGDRAAFFGCRILSYQDTLLDDTGRHYYSNCYIEGAVDFIFGNARCHLHTLSEGDASITAQRKESPSEETGFTFLGCKITGVRTAVLGRPWGPYSRVIFALTYMSNAILPQG
;
A
#
# COMPACT_ATOMS: atom_id res chain seq x y z
N MET A 1 -11.98 -10.30 42.01
CA MET A 1 -12.21 -10.08 40.58
C MET A 1 -11.28 -8.96 40.14
N ALA A 2 -10.20 -9.29 39.44
CA ALA A 2 -9.31 -8.27 38.89
C ALA A 2 -10.01 -7.64 37.68
N SER A 3 -10.21 -6.33 37.70
CA SER A 3 -10.65 -5.60 36.50
C SER A 3 -9.52 -5.69 35.48
N THR A 4 -9.78 -6.38 34.38
CA THR A 4 -9.00 -6.23 33.16
C THR A 4 -9.18 -4.79 32.68
N SER A 5 -8.21 -3.92 32.97
CA SER A 5 -8.12 -2.64 32.27
C SER A 5 -8.05 -2.95 30.79
N ARG A 6 -9.03 -2.47 30.03
CA ARG A 6 -8.86 -2.34 28.57
C ARG A 6 -7.57 -1.55 28.40
N ALA A 7 -6.57 -2.12 27.72
CA ALA A 7 -5.44 -1.33 27.29
C ALA A 7 -6.02 -0.26 26.34
N ASP A 8 -6.15 0.97 26.84
CA ASP A 8 -6.54 2.09 26.00
C ASP A 8 -5.45 2.24 24.95
N ALA A 9 -5.78 2.03 23.68
CA ALA A 9 -4.85 2.21 22.58
C ALA A 9 -4.27 3.63 22.65
N LEU A 10 -2.94 3.76 22.61
CA LEU A 10 -2.29 5.06 22.63
C LEU A 10 -2.71 5.84 21.37
N LEU A 11 -3.30 7.01 21.53
CA LEU A 11 -3.71 7.88 20.43
C LEU A 11 -2.69 9.01 20.25
N LEU A 12 -2.07 9.09 19.07
CA LEU A 12 -1.25 10.22 18.63
C LEU A 12 -1.98 10.95 17.50
N ARG A 13 -1.98 12.28 17.53
CA ARG A 13 -2.61 13.14 16.51
C ARG A 13 -1.57 13.87 15.70
N VAL A 14 -1.65 13.78 14.38
CA VAL A 14 -0.83 14.53 13.45
C VAL A 14 -1.65 15.64 12.81
N ASP A 15 -1.21 16.88 12.91
CA ASP A 15 -1.88 18.05 12.34
C ASP A 15 -0.85 19.13 11.93
N GLN A 16 -0.75 19.41 10.64
CA GLN A 16 0.18 20.41 10.09
C GLN A 16 -0.09 21.84 10.58
N SER A 17 -1.24 22.11 11.21
CA SER A 17 -1.57 23.42 11.81
C SER A 17 -1.05 23.59 13.24
N GLY A 18 -0.36 22.58 13.79
CA GLY A 18 0.20 22.61 15.16
C GLY A 18 -0.82 22.33 16.26
N LYS A 19 -2.02 21.85 15.92
CA LYS A 19 -3.10 21.53 16.87
C LYS A 19 -3.14 20.05 17.30
N GLY A 20 -2.22 19.25 16.77
CA GLY A 20 -2.02 17.84 17.12
C GLY A 20 -0.83 17.66 18.06
N ASP A 21 -0.51 16.42 18.38
CA ASP A 21 0.69 16.05 19.14
C ASP A 21 1.97 16.21 18.29
N TYR A 22 1.84 16.05 16.96
CA TYR A 22 2.91 16.21 15.98
C TYR A 22 2.41 16.97 14.75
N GLU A 23 3.31 17.67 14.05
CA GLU A 23 2.99 18.30 12.75
C GLU A 23 3.28 17.37 11.56
N LYS A 24 4.21 16.42 11.74
CA LYS A 24 4.66 15.47 10.73
C LYS A 24 4.26 14.05 11.07
N ILE A 25 4.02 13.25 10.03
CA ILE A 25 3.67 11.84 10.18
C ILE A 25 4.88 11.04 10.69
N GLN A 26 6.07 11.31 10.13
CA GLN A 26 7.27 10.57 10.53
C GLN A 26 7.60 10.79 12.01
N ASP A 27 7.45 12.01 12.53
CA ASP A 27 7.73 12.32 13.94
C ASP A 27 6.82 11.52 14.90
N ALA A 28 5.54 11.33 14.53
CA ALA A 28 4.61 10.50 15.31
C ALA A 28 4.97 9.02 15.29
N ILE A 29 5.44 8.49 14.15
CA ILE A 29 5.97 7.13 14.05
C ILE A 29 7.27 7.00 14.86
N ASP A 30 8.12 8.03 14.82
CA ASP A 30 9.40 8.07 15.51
C ASP A 30 9.24 8.04 17.03
N ALA A 31 8.18 8.65 17.55
CA ALA A 31 7.82 8.64 18.95
C ALA A 31 7.32 7.28 19.49
N VAL A 32 6.88 6.36 18.63
CA VAL A 32 6.51 5.01 19.06
C VAL A 32 7.76 4.27 19.54
N PRO A 33 7.76 3.67 20.76
CA PRO A 33 8.93 2.97 21.28
C PRO A 33 9.38 1.80 20.39
N SER A 34 10.69 1.58 20.32
CA SER A 34 11.25 0.36 19.73
C SER A 34 10.75 -0.89 20.46
N ASN A 35 10.57 -1.98 19.70
CA ASN A 35 9.97 -3.25 20.14
C ASN A 35 8.59 -3.08 20.77
N ASN A 36 7.78 -2.16 20.22
CA ASN A 36 6.42 -1.91 20.67
C ASN A 36 5.58 -3.21 20.74
N LYS A 37 4.71 -3.31 21.74
CA LYS A 37 3.81 -4.48 21.93
C LYS A 37 2.35 -4.07 22.04
N GLU A 38 2.07 -2.77 22.11
CA GLU A 38 0.75 -2.23 22.33
C GLU A 38 0.21 -1.60 21.04
N VAL A 39 -1.10 -1.57 20.87
CA VAL A 39 -1.68 -0.89 19.71
C VAL A 39 -1.48 0.62 19.85
N VAL A 40 -0.80 1.23 18.88
CA VAL A 40 -0.69 2.69 18.77
C VAL A 40 -1.51 3.16 17.58
N PHE A 41 -2.46 4.05 17.83
CA PHE A 41 -3.31 4.66 16.81
C PHE A 41 -2.81 6.06 16.50
N ILE A 42 -2.29 6.27 15.30
CA ILE A 42 -1.87 7.58 14.79
C ILE A 42 -2.99 8.10 13.89
N LEU A 43 -3.71 9.12 14.36
CA LEU A 43 -4.75 9.82 13.62
C LEU A 43 -4.15 11.02 12.90
N VAL A 44 -4.21 11.02 11.58
CA VAL A 44 -3.68 12.08 10.72
C VAL A 44 -4.84 12.96 10.25
N ASN A 45 -4.79 14.25 10.57
CA ASN A 45 -5.78 15.22 10.12
C ASN A 45 -5.68 15.44 8.59
N PRO A 46 -6.74 16.00 7.96
CA PRO A 46 -6.71 16.37 6.56
C PRO A 46 -5.51 17.27 6.22
N GLY A 47 -4.84 16.99 5.11
CA GLY A 47 -3.64 17.70 4.69
C GLY A 47 -2.89 17.00 3.56
N ILE A 48 -1.93 17.71 2.98
CA ILE A 48 -0.96 17.18 2.02
C ILE A 48 0.40 17.12 2.71
N TYR A 49 0.83 15.90 2.99
CA TYR A 49 2.06 15.55 3.67
C TYR A 49 3.11 15.15 2.62
N ASN A 50 3.95 16.11 2.24
CA ASN A 50 5.11 15.86 1.38
C ASN A 50 6.25 15.30 2.24
N GLU A 51 6.14 14.01 2.57
CA GLU A 51 7.04 13.30 3.47
C GLU A 51 7.38 11.93 2.90
N LYS A 52 8.62 11.51 3.09
CA LYS A 52 9.04 10.13 2.85
C LYS A 52 8.90 9.35 4.15
N ILE A 53 7.94 8.44 4.18
CA ILE A 53 7.56 7.72 5.40
C ILE A 53 8.23 6.35 5.45
N VAL A 54 8.80 6.03 6.60
CA VAL A 54 9.25 4.68 6.94
C VAL A 54 8.65 4.28 8.28
N VAL A 55 7.95 3.15 8.31
CA VAL A 55 7.55 2.48 9.56
C VAL A 55 8.57 1.38 9.84
N PRO A 56 9.52 1.59 10.78
CA PRO A 56 10.61 0.66 11.07
C PRO A 56 10.12 -0.72 11.54
N ALA A 57 10.88 -1.76 11.24
CA ALA A 57 10.52 -3.14 11.57
C ALA A 57 10.33 -3.40 13.08
N ASP A 58 11.02 -2.64 13.93
CA ASP A 58 10.94 -2.73 15.39
C ASP A 58 9.74 -1.96 15.97
N LYS A 59 8.84 -1.41 15.14
CA LYS A 59 7.65 -0.66 15.60
C LYS A 59 6.34 -1.32 15.14
N PRO A 60 6.05 -2.57 15.55
CA PRO A 60 4.83 -3.25 15.17
C PRO A 60 3.59 -2.62 15.85
N PHE A 61 2.41 -3.07 15.43
CA PHE A 61 1.10 -2.67 16.01
C PHE A 61 0.74 -1.18 15.85
N ILE A 62 1.32 -0.48 14.87
CA ILE A 62 0.91 0.87 14.50
C ILE A 62 -0.30 0.82 13.56
N THR A 63 -1.37 1.51 13.93
CA THR A 63 -2.44 1.89 13.00
C THR A 63 -2.27 3.34 12.60
N LEU A 64 -2.03 3.61 11.31
CA LEU A 64 -2.01 4.96 10.75
C LEU A 64 -3.33 5.21 10.00
N SER A 65 -4.11 6.18 10.44
CA SER A 65 -5.43 6.46 9.90
C SER A 65 -5.59 7.92 9.53
N GLY A 66 -5.98 8.19 8.29
CA GLY A 66 -6.63 9.44 7.93
C GLY A 66 -8.09 9.46 8.41
N SER A 67 -8.79 10.57 8.17
CA SER A 67 -10.23 10.68 8.44
C SER A 67 -11.08 10.21 7.24
N LYS A 68 -10.62 10.48 6.02
CA LYS A 68 -11.19 10.03 4.75
C LYS A 68 -10.08 9.85 3.71
N PRO A 69 -10.25 8.95 2.73
CA PRO A 69 -9.19 8.63 1.77
C PRO A 69 -8.68 9.83 0.97
N ASN A 70 -9.56 10.78 0.62
CA ASN A 70 -9.21 11.91 -0.23
C ASN A 70 -8.65 13.11 0.54
N ASP A 71 -8.81 13.13 1.87
CA ASP A 71 -8.54 14.33 2.67
C ASP A 71 -7.12 14.29 3.27
N THR A 72 -6.52 13.11 3.40
CA THR A 72 -5.15 12.92 3.92
C THR A 72 -4.27 12.29 2.84
N VAL A 73 -3.39 13.10 2.24
CA VAL A 73 -2.52 12.71 1.12
C VAL A 73 -1.07 12.70 1.57
N ILE A 74 -0.41 11.54 1.45
CA ILE A 74 1.04 11.37 1.62
C ILE A 74 1.63 11.32 0.21
N THR A 75 2.52 12.26 -0.12
CA THR A 75 3.02 12.45 -1.49
C THR A 75 4.54 12.50 -1.55
N GLY A 76 5.09 11.95 -2.63
CA GLY A 76 6.50 12.06 -3.01
C GLY A 76 6.64 12.00 -4.53
N SER A 77 7.87 12.14 -5.04
CA SER A 77 8.15 12.12 -6.48
C SER A 77 9.50 11.47 -6.82
N ASP A 78 10.02 10.62 -5.94
CA ASP A 78 11.28 9.90 -6.16
C ASP A 78 11.09 8.83 -7.26
N SER A 79 12.14 8.53 -8.01
CA SER A 79 12.13 7.48 -9.04
C SER A 79 13.44 6.71 -9.09
N GLY A 80 13.43 5.60 -9.83
CA GLY A 80 14.61 4.78 -10.08
C GLY A 80 14.58 3.46 -9.32
N ASN A 81 15.43 3.30 -8.31
CA ASN A 81 15.47 2.05 -7.54
C ASN A 81 14.13 1.82 -6.82
N ILE A 82 13.54 0.62 -6.94
CA ILE A 82 12.22 0.30 -6.38
C ILE A 82 12.17 0.35 -4.84
N PHE A 83 13.29 0.10 -4.18
CA PHE A 83 13.38 0.15 -2.72
C PHE A 83 13.56 1.58 -2.20
N GLU A 84 14.22 2.42 -2.99
CA GLU A 84 14.54 3.80 -2.61
C GLU A 84 13.47 4.80 -3.08
N SER A 85 12.75 4.52 -4.16
CA SER A 85 11.72 5.43 -4.71
C SER A 85 10.40 5.43 -3.96
N ALA A 86 10.22 4.53 -2.98
CA ALA A 86 8.99 4.40 -2.21
C ALA A 86 8.69 5.68 -1.41
N THR A 87 7.53 6.28 -1.64
CA THR A 87 7.03 7.41 -0.84
C THR A 87 6.71 6.96 0.59
N PHE A 88 6.14 5.77 0.74
CA PHE A 88 5.84 5.16 2.03
C PHE A 88 6.34 3.72 2.07
N THR A 89 7.24 3.40 2.99
CA THR A 89 7.71 2.04 3.29
C THR A 89 7.20 1.54 4.64
N VAL A 90 6.56 0.37 4.65
CA VAL A 90 6.13 -0.33 5.87
C VAL A 90 6.99 -1.58 6.07
N LEU A 91 7.87 -1.55 7.07
CA LEU A 91 8.70 -2.69 7.46
C LEU A 91 8.15 -3.40 8.72
N ALA A 92 7.35 -2.70 9.53
CA ALA A 92 6.72 -3.24 10.74
C ALA A 92 5.66 -4.30 10.44
N SER A 93 5.67 -5.37 11.25
CA SER A 93 4.57 -6.33 11.27
C SER A 93 3.33 -5.75 11.98
N ASP A 94 2.16 -6.31 11.69
CA ASP A 94 0.88 -5.91 12.29
C ASP A 94 0.51 -4.43 12.06
N PHE A 95 1.06 -3.81 11.01
CA PHE A 95 0.72 -2.45 10.61
C PHE A 95 -0.68 -2.38 10.00
N VAL A 96 -1.42 -1.31 10.30
CA VAL A 96 -2.72 -1.05 9.67
C VAL A 96 -2.77 0.36 9.08
N GLY A 97 -2.96 0.47 7.76
CA GLY A 97 -3.20 1.74 7.07
C GLY A 97 -4.69 1.94 6.78
N ARG A 98 -5.26 3.12 7.08
CA ARG A 98 -6.69 3.38 6.86
C ARG A 98 -6.96 4.76 6.29
N TYR A 99 -7.79 4.82 5.26
CA TYR A 99 -8.31 6.10 4.72
C TYR A 99 -7.21 7.11 4.39
N LEU A 100 -6.12 6.63 3.78
CA LEU A 100 -5.00 7.45 3.32
C LEU A 100 -4.96 7.45 1.78
N THR A 101 -4.58 8.56 1.17
CA THR A 101 -4.00 8.55 -0.17
C THR A 101 -2.48 8.51 -0.04
N ILE A 102 -1.85 7.54 -0.68
CA ILE A 102 -0.40 7.36 -0.75
C ILE A 102 -0.05 7.45 -2.22
N GLN A 103 0.74 8.45 -2.61
CA GLN A 103 1.01 8.68 -4.02
C GLN A 103 2.48 8.98 -4.30
N ASN A 104 2.94 8.51 -5.45
CA ASN A 104 4.18 8.97 -6.06
C ASN A 104 3.86 9.64 -7.39
N THR A 105 4.14 10.94 -7.48
CA THR A 105 3.74 11.82 -8.59
C THR A 105 4.80 11.94 -9.69
N TYR A 106 5.83 11.09 -9.71
CA TYR A 106 6.87 11.14 -10.74
C TYR A 106 6.30 10.99 -12.16
N GLY A 107 5.33 10.09 -12.34
CA GLY A 107 4.67 9.85 -13.62
C GLY A 107 5.40 8.82 -14.52
N PRO A 108 5.16 8.83 -15.84
CA PRO A 108 5.75 7.86 -16.77
C PRO A 108 7.26 8.09 -16.98
N GLY A 109 7.98 7.02 -17.33
CA GLY A 109 9.38 7.08 -17.76
C GLY A 109 10.39 6.45 -16.80
N ALA A 110 10.01 6.21 -15.54
CA ALA A 110 10.81 5.44 -14.59
C ALA A 110 9.92 4.78 -13.53
N LYS A 111 10.50 3.81 -12.80
CA LYS A 111 9.87 3.17 -11.64
C LYS A 111 9.72 4.19 -10.53
N ALA A 112 8.53 4.24 -9.92
CA ALA A 112 8.17 5.24 -8.93
C ALA A 112 7.19 4.63 -7.92
N VAL A 113 7.73 4.09 -6.83
CA VAL A 113 6.91 3.35 -5.86
C VAL A 113 6.13 4.33 -4.98
N ALA A 114 4.82 4.14 -4.86
CA ALA A 114 4.01 4.90 -3.89
C ALA A 114 4.07 4.23 -2.51
N LEU A 115 3.81 2.92 -2.46
CA LEU A 115 3.79 2.15 -1.23
C LEU A 115 4.65 0.88 -1.38
N ARG A 116 5.57 0.68 -0.43
CA ARG A 116 6.30 -0.58 -0.23
C ARG A 116 5.85 -1.22 1.07
N VAL A 117 5.59 -2.53 1.07
CA VAL A 117 5.19 -3.29 2.27
C VAL A 117 6.00 -4.57 2.38
N SER A 118 6.73 -4.73 3.48
CA SER A 118 7.59 -5.89 3.77
C SER A 118 7.34 -6.50 5.16
N GLY A 119 6.44 -5.92 5.96
CA GLY A 119 6.12 -6.37 7.32
C GLY A 119 4.95 -7.34 7.35
N ASP A 120 5.10 -8.48 8.03
CA ASP A 120 4.06 -9.52 8.04
C ASP A 120 2.76 -9.08 8.75
N ARG A 121 1.61 -9.56 8.26
CA ARG A 121 0.27 -9.23 8.78
C ARG A 121 -0.09 -7.74 8.67
N ALA A 122 0.42 -7.05 7.66
CA ALA A 122 -0.02 -5.68 7.36
C ALA A 122 -1.40 -5.66 6.65
N ALA A 123 -2.22 -4.66 6.96
CA ALA A 123 -3.53 -4.51 6.33
C ALA A 123 -3.83 -3.06 5.95
N PHE A 124 -4.52 -2.87 4.82
CA PHE A 124 -4.91 -1.57 4.30
C PHE A 124 -6.41 -1.54 4.03
N PHE A 125 -7.09 -0.50 4.54
CA PHE A 125 -8.54 -0.36 4.44
C PHE A 125 -8.93 1.00 3.87
N GLY A 126 -9.60 0.98 2.72
CA GLY A 126 -10.10 2.22 2.11
C GLY A 126 -8.99 3.17 1.67
N CYS A 127 -7.78 2.69 1.41
CA CYS A 127 -6.68 3.53 0.98
C CYS A 127 -6.69 3.73 -0.54
N ARG A 128 -6.10 4.84 -1.00
CA ARG A 128 -5.78 5.08 -2.41
C ARG A 128 -4.27 4.97 -2.57
N ILE A 129 -3.80 4.15 -3.50
CA ILE A 129 -2.36 3.94 -3.76
C ILE A 129 -2.13 4.26 -5.23
N LEU A 130 -1.44 5.37 -5.51
CA LEU A 130 -1.43 6.01 -6.82
C LEU A 130 0.00 6.21 -7.33
N SER A 131 0.34 5.65 -8.49
CA SER A 131 1.51 6.06 -9.25
C SER A 131 1.35 5.62 -10.72
N TYR A 132 2.47 5.42 -11.43
CA TYR A 132 2.47 4.98 -12.82
C TYR A 132 3.13 3.60 -12.96
N GLN A 133 4.45 3.50 -12.79
CA GLN A 133 5.19 2.24 -12.87
C GLN A 133 5.60 1.78 -11.47
N ASP A 134 5.35 0.50 -11.14
CA ASP A 134 5.67 -0.13 -9.85
C ASP A 134 4.94 0.53 -8.66
N THR A 135 3.66 0.89 -8.81
CA THR A 135 2.89 1.69 -7.83
C THR A 135 2.88 1.14 -6.41
N LEU A 136 2.46 -0.13 -6.24
CA LEU A 136 2.47 -0.83 -4.96
C LEU A 136 3.52 -1.93 -5.06
N LEU A 137 4.59 -1.85 -4.26
CA LEU A 137 5.59 -2.89 -4.04
C LEU A 137 5.24 -3.73 -2.79
N ASP A 138 4.41 -4.74 -2.96
CA ASP A 138 4.14 -5.77 -1.95
C ASP A 138 5.25 -6.84 -2.00
N ASP A 139 6.22 -6.69 -1.09
CA ASP A 139 7.53 -7.32 -1.12
C ASP A 139 7.51 -8.71 -0.46
N THR A 140 7.36 -8.75 0.87
CA THR A 140 7.38 -9.98 1.66
C THR A 140 6.41 -9.89 2.84
N GLY A 141 5.85 -11.02 3.23
CA GLY A 141 4.87 -11.11 4.30
C GLY A 141 3.45 -11.36 3.80
N ARG A 142 2.49 -11.44 4.74
CA ARG A 142 1.07 -11.61 4.44
C ARG A 142 0.37 -10.26 4.54
N HIS A 143 -0.12 -9.76 3.42
CA HIS A 143 -0.82 -8.48 3.37
C HIS A 143 -2.26 -8.62 2.90
N TYR A 144 -3.11 -7.69 3.35
CA TYR A 144 -4.52 -7.66 2.97
C TYR A 144 -4.96 -6.24 2.62
N TYR A 145 -5.54 -6.06 1.42
CA TYR A 145 -6.08 -4.79 0.97
C TYR A 145 -7.60 -4.90 0.78
N SER A 146 -8.37 -4.05 1.47
CA SER A 146 -9.83 -4.09 1.43
C SER A 146 -10.42 -2.72 1.12
N ASN A 147 -11.28 -2.67 0.10
CA ASN A 147 -11.89 -1.44 -0.39
C ASN A 147 -10.86 -0.37 -0.79
N CYS A 148 -9.65 -0.80 -1.14
CA CYS A 148 -8.62 0.11 -1.62
C CYS A 148 -8.81 0.40 -3.11
N TYR A 149 -8.35 1.57 -3.54
CA TYR A 149 -8.22 1.95 -4.93
C TYR A 149 -6.73 1.97 -5.28
N ILE A 150 -6.31 1.17 -6.26
CA ILE A 150 -4.91 1.08 -6.69
C ILE A 150 -4.85 1.43 -8.17
N GLU A 151 -4.00 2.39 -8.51
CA GLU A 151 -3.90 2.96 -9.85
C GLU A 151 -2.46 2.98 -10.35
N GLY A 152 -2.26 2.49 -11.58
CA GLY A 152 -0.97 2.54 -12.27
C GLY A 152 -1.08 2.01 -13.70
N ALA A 153 0.05 1.93 -14.39
CA ALA A 153 0.14 1.46 -15.77
C ALA A 153 0.94 0.16 -15.88
N VAL A 154 2.18 0.13 -15.40
CA VAL A 154 3.11 -1.00 -15.61
C VAL A 154 3.46 -1.65 -14.28
N ASP A 155 3.21 -2.95 -14.18
CA ASP A 155 3.55 -3.83 -13.05
C ASP A 155 3.08 -3.26 -11.70
N PHE A 156 1.91 -2.62 -11.69
CA PHE A 156 1.57 -1.70 -10.62
C PHE A 156 1.03 -2.36 -9.34
N ILE A 157 0.84 -3.69 -9.34
CA ILE A 157 0.38 -4.43 -8.16
C ILE A 157 1.16 -5.72 -7.89
N PHE A 158 1.53 -5.82 -6.63
CA PHE A 158 1.84 -7.05 -5.93
C PHE A 158 0.84 -7.16 -4.74
N GLY A 159 0.23 -8.33 -4.45
CA GLY A 159 -0.54 -8.55 -3.19
C GLY A 159 -1.84 -9.38 -3.25
N ASN A 160 -2.50 -9.58 -2.09
CA ASN A 160 -3.81 -10.23 -1.93
C ASN A 160 -4.89 -9.20 -1.55
N ALA A 161 -5.94 -9.06 -2.37
CA ALA A 161 -6.82 -7.90 -2.29
C ALA A 161 -8.29 -8.17 -2.63
N ARG A 162 -9.17 -7.37 -2.00
CA ARG A 162 -10.54 -7.04 -2.41
C ARG A 162 -10.60 -5.54 -2.72
N CYS A 163 -10.28 -5.15 -3.94
CA CYS A 163 -9.98 -3.76 -4.29
C CYS A 163 -10.53 -3.34 -5.66
N HIS A 164 -10.47 -2.04 -5.92
CA HIS A 164 -10.63 -1.48 -7.25
C HIS A 164 -9.25 -1.25 -7.85
N LEU A 165 -8.99 -1.85 -9.01
CA LEU A 165 -7.78 -1.68 -9.80
C LEU A 165 -8.10 -0.82 -11.02
N HIS A 166 -7.33 0.25 -11.21
CA HIS A 166 -7.51 1.16 -12.33
C HIS A 166 -6.21 1.26 -13.14
N THR A 167 -6.23 0.79 -14.39
CA THR A 167 -5.07 0.89 -15.27
C THR A 167 -5.06 2.19 -16.07
N LEU A 168 -3.93 2.89 -16.01
CA LEU A 168 -3.60 4.09 -16.79
C LEU A 168 -2.89 3.76 -18.12
N SER A 169 -2.87 2.49 -18.54
CA SER A 169 -2.12 1.98 -19.70
C SER A 169 -2.23 2.85 -20.97
N GLU A 170 -1.12 2.93 -21.71
CA GLU A 170 -1.07 3.50 -23.06
C GLU A 170 -0.89 2.48 -24.21
N GLY A 171 -0.63 1.19 -23.93
CA GLY A 171 -0.49 0.18 -24.99
C GLY A 171 0.22 -1.13 -24.65
N ASP A 172 1.08 -1.16 -23.63
CA ASP A 172 1.89 -2.34 -23.23
C ASP A 172 2.00 -2.46 -21.70
N ALA A 173 0.86 -2.54 -21.04
CA ALA A 173 0.76 -2.59 -19.58
C ALA A 173 0.49 -4.00 -19.06
N SER A 174 1.08 -4.32 -17.92
CA SER A 174 0.74 -5.49 -17.11
C SER A 174 0.27 -5.01 -15.74
N ILE A 175 -0.84 -5.56 -15.23
CA ILE A 175 -1.34 -5.18 -13.88
C ILE A 175 -0.44 -5.76 -12.79
N THR A 176 -0.02 -7.02 -12.94
CA THR A 176 0.74 -7.75 -11.92
C THR A 176 2.06 -8.31 -12.45
N ALA A 177 3.08 -8.35 -11.59
CA ALA A 177 4.37 -8.95 -11.92
C ALA A 177 4.91 -9.87 -10.83
N GLN A 178 4.16 -10.92 -10.44
CA GLN A 178 4.51 -11.73 -9.26
C GLN A 178 5.87 -12.47 -9.42
N ARG A 179 6.64 -12.49 -8.32
CA ARG A 179 8.04 -12.92 -8.28
C ARG A 179 8.31 -14.12 -7.37
N LYS A 180 7.47 -15.16 -7.42
CA LYS A 180 7.75 -16.43 -6.77
C LYS A 180 8.94 -17.11 -7.47
N GLU A 181 9.99 -17.43 -6.71
CA GLU A 181 11.28 -17.92 -7.24
C GLU A 181 11.41 -19.45 -7.18
N SER A 182 10.67 -20.11 -6.29
CA SER A 182 10.73 -21.57 -6.11
C SER A 182 9.34 -22.17 -5.93
N PRO A 183 9.11 -23.46 -6.29
CA PRO A 183 7.80 -24.08 -6.13
C PRO A 183 7.40 -24.23 -4.66
N SER A 184 8.38 -24.34 -3.74
CA SER A 184 8.22 -24.46 -2.29
C SER A 184 7.78 -23.18 -1.58
N GLU A 185 7.87 -22.02 -2.23
CA GLU A 185 7.37 -20.77 -1.65
C GLU A 185 5.84 -20.74 -1.60
N GLU A 186 5.28 -20.54 -0.42
CA GLU A 186 3.83 -20.35 -0.26
C GLU A 186 3.40 -18.90 -0.44
N THR A 187 3.88 -18.28 -1.52
CA THR A 187 3.57 -16.90 -1.91
C THR A 187 2.70 -16.84 -3.16
N GLY A 188 2.04 -15.71 -3.39
CA GLY A 188 1.20 -15.48 -4.56
C GLY A 188 0.24 -14.33 -4.33
N PHE A 189 -0.39 -13.87 -5.42
CA PHE A 189 -1.39 -12.81 -5.39
C PHE A 189 -2.79 -13.37 -5.61
N THR A 190 -3.75 -12.82 -4.91
CA THR A 190 -5.16 -13.22 -5.03
C THR A 190 -6.02 -11.98 -5.07
N PHE A 191 -6.81 -11.83 -6.12
CA PHE A 191 -7.76 -10.74 -6.30
C PHE A 191 -9.16 -11.35 -6.25
N LEU A 192 -9.85 -11.15 -5.13
CA LEU A 192 -11.13 -11.78 -4.86
C LEU A 192 -12.24 -10.74 -4.80
N GLY A 193 -13.23 -10.81 -5.70
CA GLY A 193 -14.32 -9.83 -5.67
C GLY A 193 -13.87 -8.42 -6.04
N CYS A 194 -12.78 -8.29 -6.79
CA CYS A 194 -12.24 -7.00 -7.20
C CYS A 194 -13.01 -6.42 -8.39
N LYS A 195 -12.68 -5.17 -8.73
CA LYS A 195 -13.10 -4.51 -9.97
C LYS A 195 -11.87 -4.02 -10.72
N ILE A 196 -11.70 -4.43 -11.98
CA ILE A 196 -10.64 -3.97 -12.85
C ILE A 196 -11.23 -3.08 -13.94
N THR A 197 -10.71 -1.85 -14.01
CA THR A 197 -11.10 -0.81 -14.97
C THR A 197 -9.86 -0.21 -15.59
N GLY A 198 -10.00 0.52 -16.69
CA GLY A 198 -8.87 1.21 -17.28
C GLY A 198 -9.24 2.13 -18.43
N VAL A 199 -8.26 2.90 -18.87
CA VAL A 199 -8.37 3.85 -20.00
C VAL A 199 -8.14 3.16 -21.34
N ARG A 200 -7.14 2.28 -21.42
CA ARG A 200 -6.82 1.46 -22.61
C ARG A 200 -6.55 0.01 -22.20
N THR A 201 -6.00 -0.77 -23.12
CA THR A 201 -5.73 -2.19 -22.99
C THR A 201 -4.51 -2.49 -22.12
N ALA A 202 -4.62 -3.52 -21.29
CA ALA A 202 -3.56 -4.09 -20.46
C ALA A 202 -3.73 -5.62 -20.39
N VAL A 203 -2.68 -6.32 -19.99
CA VAL A 203 -2.74 -7.72 -19.57
C VAL A 203 -2.83 -7.81 -18.04
N LEU A 204 -3.42 -8.87 -17.52
CA LEU A 204 -3.59 -9.17 -16.10
C LEU A 204 -2.25 -9.30 -15.38
N GLY A 205 -1.22 -9.72 -16.09
CA GLY A 205 0.13 -9.71 -15.56
C GLY A 205 1.13 -10.41 -16.44
N ARG A 206 2.37 -10.38 -15.99
CA ARG A 206 3.50 -11.10 -16.55
C ARG A 206 4.29 -11.79 -15.44
N PRO A 207 4.96 -12.91 -15.69
CA PRO A 207 5.82 -13.52 -14.68
C PRO A 207 7.10 -12.69 -14.50
N TRP A 208 7.36 -12.19 -13.29
CA TRP A 208 8.68 -11.68 -12.94
C TRP A 208 9.57 -12.81 -12.42
N GLY A 209 9.01 -13.70 -11.60
CA GLY A 209 9.67 -14.91 -11.13
C GLY A 209 9.26 -16.16 -11.93
N PRO A 210 10.10 -17.19 -11.99
CA PRO A 210 9.86 -18.41 -12.77
C PRO A 210 8.66 -19.24 -12.28
N TYR A 211 8.19 -19.05 -11.05
CA TYR A 211 7.04 -19.75 -10.47
C TYR A 211 5.87 -18.81 -10.19
N SER A 212 5.77 -17.70 -10.93
CA SER A 212 4.76 -16.65 -10.73
C SER A 212 3.35 -17.22 -10.51
N ARG A 213 2.70 -16.77 -9.44
CA ARG A 213 1.37 -17.26 -9.03
C ARG A 213 0.42 -16.09 -8.74
N VAL A 214 -0.58 -15.92 -9.61
CA VAL A 214 -1.63 -14.90 -9.48
C VAL A 214 -3.00 -15.53 -9.76
N ILE A 215 -3.98 -15.24 -8.92
CA ILE A 215 -5.36 -15.70 -9.06
C ILE A 215 -6.29 -14.50 -9.09
N PHE A 216 -7.14 -14.41 -10.11
CA PHE A 216 -8.29 -13.51 -10.14
C PHE A 216 -9.56 -14.34 -10.01
N ALA A 217 -10.34 -14.12 -8.95
CA ALA A 217 -11.56 -14.87 -8.68
C ALA A 217 -12.71 -13.90 -8.38
N LEU A 218 -13.89 -14.19 -8.92
CA LEU A 218 -15.11 -13.39 -8.72
C LEU A 218 -14.91 -11.89 -9.02
N THR A 219 -13.96 -11.56 -9.90
CA THR A 219 -13.51 -10.20 -10.18
C THR A 219 -14.15 -9.70 -11.46
N TYR A 220 -14.74 -8.51 -11.42
CA TYR A 220 -15.21 -7.83 -12.62
C TYR A 220 -14.02 -7.30 -13.42
N MET A 221 -14.00 -7.52 -14.73
CA MET A 221 -12.98 -7.00 -15.65
C MET A 221 -13.67 -6.23 -16.78
N SER A 222 -13.34 -4.95 -16.93
CA SER A 222 -13.79 -4.15 -18.07
C SER A 222 -13.07 -4.54 -19.37
N ASN A 223 -13.43 -3.90 -20.48
CA ASN A 223 -12.73 -4.02 -21.78
C ASN A 223 -11.30 -3.44 -21.78
N ALA A 224 -10.80 -2.98 -20.64
CA ALA A 224 -9.40 -2.64 -20.44
C ALA A 224 -8.48 -3.87 -20.41
N ILE A 225 -9.01 -5.10 -20.26
CA ILE A 225 -8.20 -6.34 -20.30
C ILE A 225 -8.23 -6.94 -21.70
N LEU A 226 -7.04 -7.26 -22.21
CA LEU A 226 -6.89 -7.91 -23.51
C LEU A 226 -7.43 -9.35 -23.50
N PRO A 227 -7.98 -9.87 -24.62
CA PRO A 227 -8.57 -11.21 -24.66
C PRO A 227 -7.62 -12.35 -24.29
N GLN A 228 -6.32 -12.20 -24.55
CA GLN A 228 -5.29 -13.19 -24.18
C GLN A 228 -5.04 -13.29 -22.66
N GLY A 229 -5.64 -12.40 -21.88
CA GLY A 229 -5.30 -12.21 -20.48
C GLY A 229 -4.38 -11.03 -20.31
#